data_AF-A0A1I6XXT3-F1
#
_entry.id   AF-A0A1I6XXT3-F1
#
_cell.length_a   1.000
_cell.length_b   1.000
_cell.length_c   1.000
_cell.angle_alpha   90.00
_cell.angle_beta   90.00
_cell.angle_gamma   90.00
#
_symmetry.space_group_name_H-M   'P 1'
#
loop_
_entity.id
_entity.type
_entity.pdbx_description
1 polymer ?
#
loop_
_entity_poly.entity_id
_entity_poly.type
_entity_poly.pdbx_seq_one_letter_code
_entity_poly.pdbx_strand_id
1 'polypeptide(L)'
;MSTGNSGTNDNKTGKTVGLLAFFGIAALVLTLIVLGTGGKDGSESFYGEESDRYSRAQSYGGQSIPRFTDAESRQLSEELAEEERRYGVCFGWKLTDGSDDLEYSELYESQPDYDIGMPDEEDSEASQSDESNSPADPAHSYDQGSSRGPNTPASTCEKWVELRATVAYTSATSEQWSAVELEVAQDSDSNMDLPYDSDFAELGITAERFIETPVDTTGQAAIALPLLLTQEGSLPARAAESRTETRAAEPLPSADTGIPGLWRWVWLVVLGIVTVLGIVLGTIGLVRQRGGGGSDGPPSGPPEQGPPPGQAPPPGQQPPQPPPPGQSPGPRWPPQQ
;
A
#
# COMPACT_ATOMS: atom_id res chain seq x y z
N MET A 1 17.81 79.53 42.67
CA MET A 1 17.75 78.19 43.31
C MET A 1 16.33 77.70 43.14
N SER A 2 16.06 76.84 42.16
CA SER A 2 15.99 75.36 42.30
C SER A 2 15.15 74.95 43.51
N THR A 3 14.12 74.11 43.42
CA THR A 3 13.55 73.29 42.34
C THR A 3 12.25 72.73 42.93
N GLY A 4 11.24 72.49 42.09
CA GLY A 4 10.11 71.64 42.44
C GLY A 4 9.41 71.21 41.17
N ASN A 5 9.27 69.90 40.94
CA ASN A 5 8.02 69.21 41.23
C ASN A 5 8.11 67.72 40.90
N SER A 6 7.36 66.92 41.67
CA SER A 6 7.13 65.48 41.57
C SER A 6 5.98 65.13 40.60
N GLY A 7 5.92 63.84 40.22
CA GLY A 7 4.76 63.15 39.61
C GLY A 7 5.10 62.56 38.24
N THR A 8 4.74 61.32 37.88
CA THR A 8 3.67 60.43 38.36
C THR A 8 3.93 59.00 37.85
N ASN A 9 3.44 58.01 38.59
CA ASN A 9 3.47 56.58 38.27
C ASN A 9 2.48 56.23 37.14
N ASP A 10 2.88 55.38 36.20
CA ASP A 10 1.96 54.71 35.28
C ASP A 10 2.17 53.17 35.33
N ASN A 11 1.30 52.51 36.10
CA ASN A 11 1.13 51.07 36.12
C ASN A 11 0.23 50.65 34.94
N LYS A 12 0.83 50.19 33.83
CA LYS A 12 0.08 49.71 32.66
C LYS A 12 0.70 48.47 32.03
N THR A 13 1.12 47.51 32.85
CA THR A 13 1.86 46.32 32.39
C THR A 13 1.28 45.01 32.94
N GLY A 14 -0.04 44.95 33.15
CA GLY A 14 -0.70 43.80 33.79
C GLY A 14 -1.74 43.04 32.96
N LYS A 15 -2.15 43.54 31.78
CA LYS A 15 -3.31 42.96 31.07
C LYS A 15 -3.00 42.33 29.70
N THR A 16 -1.84 42.60 29.11
CA THR A 16 -1.48 42.10 27.78
C THR A 16 -0.78 40.74 27.77
N VAL A 17 -0.24 40.29 28.92
CA VAL A 17 0.49 39.02 29.00
C VAL A 17 -0.46 37.81 29.12
N GLY A 18 -1.66 37.99 29.68
CA GLY A 18 -2.62 36.89 29.84
C GLY A 18 -3.30 36.43 28.53
N LEU A 19 -3.43 37.31 27.53
CA LEU A 19 -4.17 37.00 26.31
C LEU A 19 -3.31 36.25 25.27
N LEU A 20 -2.00 36.52 25.22
CA LEU A 20 -1.08 35.85 24.27
C LEU A 20 -0.75 34.41 24.68
N ALA A 21 -0.79 34.08 25.97
CA ALA A 21 -0.60 32.72 26.45
C ALA A 21 -1.76 31.79 26.05
N PHE A 22 -3.00 32.30 26.00
CA PHE A 22 -4.17 31.49 25.61
C PHE A 22 -4.23 31.22 24.10
N PHE A 23 -3.87 32.18 23.24
CA PHE A 23 -3.85 31.95 21.79
C PHE A 23 -2.70 31.04 21.34
N GLY A 24 -1.55 31.07 22.02
CA GLY A 24 -0.43 30.16 21.74
C GLY A 24 -0.76 28.70 22.07
N ILE A 25 -1.44 28.45 23.19
CA ILE A 25 -1.88 27.11 23.58
C ILE A 25 -3.05 26.63 22.70
N ALA A 26 -4.01 27.50 22.38
CA ALA A 26 -5.11 27.13 21.48
C ALA A 26 -4.63 26.81 20.06
N ALA A 27 -3.64 27.56 19.53
CA ALA A 27 -3.04 27.27 18.23
C ALA A 27 -2.25 25.96 18.25
N LEU A 28 -1.47 25.70 19.31
CA LEU A 28 -0.68 24.47 19.45
C LEU A 28 -1.56 23.23 19.66
N VAL A 29 -2.68 23.37 20.37
CA VAL A 29 -3.71 22.33 20.47
C VAL A 29 -4.43 22.14 19.12
N LEU A 30 -4.69 23.21 18.34
CA LEU A 30 -5.28 23.07 17.01
C LEU A 30 -4.33 22.40 15.99
N THR A 31 -3.02 22.67 16.04
CA THR A 31 -2.05 21.95 15.20
C THR A 31 -1.87 20.50 15.63
N LEU A 32 -1.92 20.20 16.94
CA LEU A 32 -1.94 18.81 17.42
C LEU A 32 -3.25 18.10 17.10
N ILE A 33 -4.36 18.82 16.93
CA ILE A 33 -5.63 18.26 16.46
C ILE A 33 -5.54 17.95 14.95
N VAL A 34 -5.05 18.88 14.12
CA VAL A 34 -4.94 18.63 12.67
C VAL A 34 -3.88 17.57 12.32
N LEU A 35 -2.87 17.35 13.16
CA LEU A 35 -1.90 16.26 13.01
C LEU A 35 -2.21 15.01 13.86
N GLY A 36 -3.27 15.03 14.69
CA GLY A 36 -3.47 14.01 15.73
C GLY A 36 -4.92 13.60 16.04
N THR A 37 -5.94 14.12 15.36
CA THR A 37 -7.35 13.69 15.55
C THR A 37 -7.93 12.82 14.44
N GLY A 38 -7.08 12.13 13.66
CA GLY A 38 -7.50 10.97 12.88
C GLY A 38 -7.61 9.67 13.70
N GLY A 39 -7.24 9.70 14.99
CA GLY A 39 -7.42 8.57 15.90
C GLY A 39 -8.82 8.55 16.51
N LYS A 40 -9.72 7.77 15.92
CA LYS A 40 -10.88 7.22 16.65
C LYS A 40 -10.79 5.71 16.60
N ASP A 41 -10.23 5.16 17.67
CA ASP A 41 -10.47 3.80 18.17
C ASP A 41 -10.24 2.64 17.19
N GLY A 42 -9.34 2.83 16.22
CA GLY A 42 -8.92 1.80 15.28
C GLY A 42 -8.08 0.76 15.99
N SER A 43 -8.66 -0.42 16.25
CA SER A 43 -7.87 -1.64 16.02
C SER A 43 -7.20 -1.47 14.67
N GLU A 44 -5.89 -1.73 14.56
CA GLU A 44 -5.20 -1.79 13.27
C GLU A 44 -5.82 -2.95 12.49
N SER A 45 -6.97 -2.69 11.85
CA SER A 45 -7.61 -3.64 10.97
C SER A 45 -6.74 -3.72 9.73
N PHE A 46 -6.48 -4.94 9.28
CA PHE A 46 -5.71 -5.15 8.06
C PHE A 46 -6.36 -4.45 6.85
N TYR A 47 -7.69 -4.34 6.85
CA TYR A 47 -8.49 -3.63 5.85
C TYR A 47 -8.93 -2.26 6.38
N GLY A 48 -8.71 -1.21 5.59
CA GLY A 48 -9.17 0.15 5.82
C GLY A 48 -10.35 0.54 4.91
N GLU A 49 -10.66 1.84 4.85
CA GLU A 49 -11.84 2.35 4.10
C GLU A 49 -11.71 2.23 2.58
N GLU A 50 -10.47 2.05 2.07
CA GLU A 50 -10.14 2.01 0.65
C GLU A 50 -9.77 0.60 0.16
N SER A 51 -9.77 -0.41 1.04
CA SER A 51 -9.38 -1.78 0.73
C SER A 51 -10.44 -2.79 1.16
N ASP A 52 -10.63 -3.82 0.34
CA ASP A 52 -11.58 -4.90 0.59
C ASP A 52 -10.87 -6.26 0.64
N ARG A 53 -11.54 -7.25 1.21
CA ARG A 53 -11.10 -8.64 1.12
C ARG A 53 -11.25 -9.14 -0.31
N TYR A 54 -10.14 -9.63 -0.88
CA TYR A 54 -10.18 -10.27 -2.19
C TYR A 54 -11.12 -11.49 -2.20
N SER A 55 -11.83 -11.65 -3.31
CA SER A 55 -12.76 -12.74 -3.52
C SER A 55 -12.65 -13.23 -4.96
N ARG A 56 -12.30 -14.51 -5.13
CA ARG A 56 -12.21 -15.16 -6.44
C ARG A 56 -13.53 -15.10 -7.24
N ALA A 57 -14.68 -14.89 -6.59
CA ALA A 57 -15.98 -14.76 -7.26
C ALA A 57 -16.21 -13.38 -7.90
N GLN A 58 -15.30 -12.42 -7.71
CA GLN A 58 -15.42 -11.07 -8.25
C GLN A 58 -14.47 -10.85 -9.43
N SER A 59 -14.95 -10.15 -10.47
CA SER A 59 -14.11 -9.78 -11.60
C SER A 59 -13.29 -8.52 -11.30
N TYR A 60 -11.97 -8.60 -11.44
CA TYR A 60 -11.06 -7.46 -11.28
C TYR A 60 -10.51 -7.05 -12.65
N GLY A 61 -10.77 -5.81 -13.07
CA GLY A 61 -10.42 -5.29 -14.40
C GLY A 61 -9.42 -4.13 -14.39
N GLY A 62 -8.63 -4.01 -13.33
CA GLY A 62 -7.65 -2.94 -13.14
C GLY A 62 -6.36 -3.11 -13.93
N GLN A 63 -5.37 -2.29 -13.60
CA GLN A 63 -4.01 -2.45 -14.14
C GLN A 63 -3.36 -3.71 -13.56
N SER A 64 -2.42 -4.31 -14.28
CA SER A 64 -1.59 -5.36 -13.69
C SER A 64 -0.75 -4.81 -12.54
N ILE A 65 -0.55 -5.61 -11.51
CA ILE A 65 0.26 -5.22 -10.35
C ILE A 65 1.74 -5.09 -10.74
N PRO A 66 2.51 -4.21 -10.09
CA PRO A 66 3.96 -4.26 -10.12
C PRO A 66 4.47 -5.65 -9.72
N ARG A 67 5.48 -6.13 -10.45
CA ARG A 67 6.06 -7.47 -10.34
C ARG A 67 7.47 -7.36 -9.77
N PHE A 68 7.93 -8.38 -9.07
CA PHE A 68 9.30 -8.42 -8.58
C PHE A 68 10.31 -8.42 -9.73
N THR A 69 11.43 -7.73 -9.55
CA THR A 69 12.62 -7.91 -10.39
C THR A 69 13.45 -9.10 -9.90
N ASP A 70 14.32 -9.61 -10.78
CA ASP A 70 15.31 -10.65 -10.44
C ASP A 70 16.21 -10.23 -9.26
N ALA A 71 16.61 -8.95 -9.22
CA ALA A 71 17.48 -8.42 -8.18
C ALA A 71 16.78 -8.39 -6.81
N GLU A 72 15.54 -7.88 -6.76
CA GLU A 72 14.73 -7.82 -5.54
C GLU A 72 14.43 -9.23 -5.01
N SER A 73 14.06 -10.15 -5.89
CA SER A 73 13.76 -11.54 -5.48
C SER A 73 14.97 -12.30 -5.00
N ARG A 74 16.13 -12.09 -5.63
CA ARG A 74 17.38 -12.68 -5.15
C ARG A 74 17.78 -12.10 -3.79
N GLN A 75 17.66 -10.79 -3.60
CA GLN A 75 17.92 -10.17 -2.31
C GLN A 75 16.99 -10.74 -1.22
N LEU A 76 15.68 -10.81 -1.48
CA LEU A 76 14.71 -11.38 -0.56
C LEU A 76 15.02 -12.84 -0.24
N SER A 77 15.41 -13.64 -1.24
CA SER A 77 15.87 -15.02 -1.04
C SER A 77 17.05 -15.10 -0.07
N GLU A 78 18.05 -14.22 -0.24
CA GLU A 78 19.27 -14.20 0.58
C GLU A 78 18.96 -13.84 2.04
N GLU A 79 18.06 -12.89 2.26
CA GLU A 79 17.59 -12.51 3.60
C GLU A 79 16.84 -13.68 4.27
N LEU A 80 15.90 -14.32 3.54
CA LEU A 80 15.18 -15.49 4.05
C LEU A 80 16.07 -16.72 4.23
N ALA A 81 17.16 -16.87 3.47
CA ALA A 81 18.15 -17.92 3.64
C ALA A 81 18.93 -17.82 4.95
N GLU A 82 19.04 -16.63 5.55
CA GLU A 82 19.55 -16.49 6.91
C GLU A 82 18.57 -17.06 7.95
N GLU A 83 17.29 -16.76 7.78
CA GLU A 83 16.24 -17.24 8.68
C GLU A 83 16.02 -18.76 8.55
N GLU A 84 16.11 -19.33 7.35
CA GLU A 84 16.08 -20.78 7.16
C GLU A 84 17.24 -21.47 7.89
N ARG A 85 18.47 -20.95 7.77
CA ARG A 85 19.62 -21.50 8.48
C ARG A 85 19.44 -21.47 10.00
N ARG A 86 18.67 -20.50 10.51
CA ARG A 86 18.41 -20.30 11.93
C ARG A 86 17.34 -21.26 12.46
N TYR A 87 16.24 -21.40 11.74
CA TYR A 87 15.06 -22.14 12.21
C TYR A 87 14.95 -23.56 11.62
N GLY A 88 15.69 -23.86 10.56
CA GLY A 88 15.57 -25.12 9.83
C GLY A 88 14.24 -25.25 9.08
N VAL A 89 13.60 -24.13 8.77
CA VAL A 89 12.32 -24.03 8.04
C VAL A 89 12.54 -23.14 6.83
N CYS A 90 12.09 -23.60 5.68
CA CYS A 90 12.20 -22.90 4.41
C CYS A 90 11.11 -21.82 4.33
N PHE A 91 11.50 -20.56 4.20
CA PHE A 91 10.55 -19.45 4.11
C PHE A 91 10.40 -19.02 2.66
N GLY A 92 9.17 -18.82 2.20
CA GLY A 92 8.90 -18.31 0.86
C GLY A 92 7.85 -17.24 0.80
N TRP A 93 7.71 -16.71 -0.41
CA TRP A 93 6.72 -15.70 -0.75
C TRP A 93 6.14 -16.00 -2.12
N LYS A 94 4.90 -15.57 -2.31
CA LYS A 94 4.19 -15.54 -3.58
C LYS A 94 3.33 -14.29 -3.65
N LEU A 95 3.53 -13.46 -4.67
CA LEU A 95 2.67 -12.34 -5.03
C LEU A 95 1.87 -12.71 -6.28
N THR A 96 0.55 -12.64 -6.20
CA THR A 96 -0.36 -13.00 -7.30
C THR A 96 -1.19 -11.79 -7.68
N ASP A 97 -1.31 -11.56 -8.99
CA ASP A 97 -2.24 -10.59 -9.54
C ASP A 97 -3.63 -11.21 -9.57
N GLY A 98 -4.56 -10.68 -8.78
CA GLY A 98 -5.91 -11.24 -8.69
C GLY A 98 -6.75 -11.05 -9.95
N SER A 99 -6.26 -10.28 -10.94
CA SER A 99 -6.90 -10.25 -12.27
C SER A 99 -6.65 -11.53 -13.08
N ASP A 100 -5.56 -12.27 -12.80
CA ASP A 100 -5.19 -13.50 -13.50
C ASP A 100 -5.86 -14.77 -12.88
N ASP A 101 -6.37 -14.69 -11.65
CA ASP A 101 -6.93 -15.84 -10.90
C ASP A 101 -8.34 -16.29 -11.40
N LEU A 102 -8.96 -15.52 -12.29
CA LEU A 102 -10.32 -15.77 -12.78
C LEU A 102 -10.40 -16.80 -13.92
N GLU A 103 -9.28 -17.15 -14.55
CA GLU A 103 -9.30 -18.01 -15.74
C GLU A 103 -9.71 -19.46 -15.42
N TYR A 104 -9.69 -19.88 -14.15
CA TYR A 104 -9.91 -21.27 -13.77
C TYR A 104 -11.34 -21.62 -13.33
N SER A 105 -12.14 -20.65 -12.88
CA SER A 105 -13.47 -20.97 -12.33
C SER A 105 -14.51 -21.24 -13.41
N GLU A 106 -14.41 -20.58 -14.58
CA GLU A 106 -15.36 -20.78 -15.69
C GLU A 106 -15.22 -22.15 -16.38
N LEU A 107 -14.04 -22.79 -16.30
CA LEU A 107 -13.80 -24.11 -16.91
C LEU A 107 -14.39 -25.27 -16.11
N TYR A 108 -14.75 -25.07 -14.83
CA TYR A 108 -15.31 -26.13 -13.98
C TYR A 108 -16.84 -26.07 -13.79
N GLU A 109 -17.47 -24.91 -13.98
CA GLU A 109 -18.95 -24.81 -13.95
C GLU A 109 -19.61 -25.18 -15.29
N SER A 110 -18.82 -25.41 -16.34
CA SER A 110 -19.31 -25.84 -17.65
C SER A 110 -19.14 -27.35 -17.89
N GLN A 111 -19.37 -28.18 -16.87
CA GLN A 111 -19.66 -29.60 -17.07
C GLN A 111 -21.18 -29.77 -17.28
N PRO A 112 -21.67 -29.82 -18.53
CA PRO A 112 -23.06 -30.14 -18.79
C PRO A 112 -23.40 -31.53 -18.24
N ASP A 113 -24.57 -31.58 -17.61
CA ASP A 113 -25.31 -32.72 -17.11
C ASP A 113 -25.47 -33.81 -18.20
N TYR A 114 -24.40 -34.60 -18.43
CA TYR A 114 -24.47 -35.79 -19.27
C TYR A 114 -24.78 -37.00 -18.38
N ASP A 115 -26.07 -37.29 -18.27
CA ASP A 115 -26.64 -38.57 -17.88
C ASP A 115 -26.23 -39.65 -18.92
N ILE A 116 -25.00 -40.17 -18.79
CA ILE A 116 -24.55 -41.36 -19.53
C ILE A 116 -24.33 -42.47 -18.51
N GLY A 117 -25.27 -43.42 -18.52
CA GLY A 117 -25.37 -44.52 -17.58
C GLY A 117 -24.06 -45.26 -17.35
N MET A 118 -23.80 -45.53 -16.08
CA MET A 118 -22.77 -46.43 -15.59
C MET A 118 -22.90 -47.81 -16.25
N PRO A 119 -21.83 -48.35 -16.85
CA PRO A 119 -21.51 -49.75 -16.71
C PRO A 119 -20.75 -49.96 -15.40
N ASP A 120 -21.17 -51.00 -14.71
CA ASP A 120 -20.73 -51.38 -13.38
C ASP A 120 -19.25 -51.80 -13.35
N GLU A 121 -18.62 -51.45 -12.22
CA GLU A 121 -17.56 -52.19 -11.49
C GLU A 121 -16.34 -52.73 -12.27
N GLU A 122 -15.16 -52.21 -11.96
CA GLU A 122 -14.09 -52.90 -11.20
C GLU A 122 -12.75 -52.16 -11.44
N ASP A 123 -11.91 -52.12 -10.40
CA ASP A 123 -10.53 -51.58 -10.34
C ASP A 123 -10.35 -50.06 -10.18
N SER A 124 -10.55 -49.60 -8.94
CA SER A 124 -10.19 -48.27 -8.44
C SER A 124 -8.69 -48.19 -8.10
N GLU A 125 -7.85 -47.92 -9.10
CA GLU A 125 -6.49 -47.43 -8.84
C GLU A 125 -6.54 -45.93 -8.51
N ALA A 126 -5.92 -45.56 -7.38
CA ALA A 126 -5.88 -44.21 -6.84
C ALA A 126 -5.39 -43.20 -7.88
N SER A 127 -6.31 -42.38 -8.38
CA SER A 127 -5.99 -41.24 -9.23
C SER A 127 -5.27 -40.21 -8.36
N GLN A 128 -3.94 -40.17 -8.47
CA GLN A 128 -3.14 -39.02 -8.09
C GLN A 128 -3.71 -37.83 -8.85
N SER A 129 -4.25 -36.87 -8.11
CA SER A 129 -4.56 -35.55 -8.62
C SER A 129 -3.25 -34.92 -9.07
N ASP A 130 -2.93 -35.10 -10.35
CA ASP A 130 -1.89 -34.35 -11.03
C ASP A 130 -2.28 -32.88 -10.93
N GLU A 131 -1.64 -32.20 -9.98
CA GLU A 131 -1.63 -30.76 -9.78
C GLU A 131 -1.18 -30.14 -11.10
N SER A 132 -2.20 -29.82 -11.91
CA SER A 132 -2.06 -29.50 -13.31
C SER A 132 -1.28 -28.21 -13.43
N ASN A 133 -0.19 -28.28 -14.19
CA ASN A 133 0.52 -27.16 -14.78
C ASN A 133 -0.52 -26.19 -15.40
N SER A 134 -0.87 -25.14 -14.64
CA SER A 134 -1.66 -24.03 -15.16
C SER A 134 -0.88 -23.39 -16.33
N PRO A 135 -1.49 -23.26 -17.51
CA PRO A 135 -0.82 -22.68 -18.67
C PRO A 135 -0.57 -21.20 -18.42
N ALA A 136 0.71 -20.84 -18.33
CA ALA A 136 1.26 -19.51 -18.55
C ALA A 136 1.01 -18.42 -17.48
N ASP A 137 1.21 -18.75 -16.20
CA ASP A 137 2.04 -17.83 -15.41
C ASP A 137 3.44 -17.91 -16.05
N PRO A 138 3.97 -16.84 -16.67
CA PRO A 138 5.25 -16.95 -17.37
C PRO A 138 6.25 -17.53 -16.37
N ALA A 139 6.90 -18.64 -16.72
CA ALA A 139 7.82 -19.42 -15.88
C ALA A 139 9.09 -18.66 -15.40
N HIS A 140 9.03 -17.33 -15.44
CA HIS A 140 10.02 -16.34 -15.08
C HIS A 140 9.39 -15.17 -14.27
N SER A 141 8.16 -15.30 -13.76
CA SER A 141 7.62 -14.33 -12.80
C SER A 141 8.38 -14.50 -11.48
N TYR A 142 9.26 -13.55 -11.19
CA TYR A 142 9.99 -13.49 -9.94
C TYR A 142 9.09 -13.23 -8.71
N ASP A 143 7.77 -13.24 -8.91
CA ASP A 143 6.77 -13.03 -7.87
C ASP A 143 6.63 -14.22 -6.93
N GLN A 144 7.28 -15.35 -7.22
CA GLN A 144 7.42 -16.46 -6.31
C GLN A 144 8.89 -16.78 -6.02
N GLY A 145 9.18 -17.13 -4.78
CA GLY A 145 10.48 -17.67 -4.40
C GLY A 145 10.52 -18.17 -2.97
N SER A 146 11.72 -18.57 -2.56
CA SER A 146 11.99 -19.00 -1.18
C SER A 146 13.42 -18.68 -0.77
N SER A 147 13.75 -19.03 0.47
CA SER A 147 15.12 -19.08 0.99
C SER A 147 16.08 -19.93 0.14
N ARG A 148 15.57 -20.76 -0.79
CA ARG A 148 16.38 -21.51 -1.77
C ARG A 148 16.68 -20.76 -3.06
N GLY A 149 16.04 -19.61 -3.27
CA GLY A 149 16.28 -18.74 -4.41
C GLY A 149 15.01 -18.21 -5.07
N PRO A 150 15.16 -17.27 -6.01
CA PRO A 150 14.05 -16.78 -6.82
C PRO A 150 13.47 -17.92 -7.67
N ASN A 151 12.17 -17.87 -7.96
CA ASN A 151 11.44 -18.87 -8.75
C ASN A 151 11.53 -20.30 -8.18
N THR A 152 11.89 -20.46 -6.90
CA THR A 152 11.94 -21.76 -6.22
C THR A 152 10.86 -21.78 -5.14
N PRO A 153 9.72 -22.45 -5.35
CA PRO A 153 8.64 -22.52 -4.37
C PRO A 153 9.12 -23.12 -3.04
N ALA A 154 8.57 -22.61 -1.93
CA ALA A 154 8.92 -23.12 -0.60
C ALA A 154 8.52 -24.59 -0.41
N SER A 155 7.47 -25.05 -1.12
CA SER A 155 6.99 -26.43 -1.12
C SER A 155 8.00 -27.46 -1.64
N THR A 156 9.11 -27.03 -2.23
CA THR A 156 10.23 -27.92 -2.60
C THR A 156 11.06 -28.36 -1.39
N CYS A 157 10.88 -27.71 -0.24
CA CYS A 157 11.54 -28.03 1.02
C CYS A 157 10.70 -29.03 1.85
N GLU A 158 11.34 -29.86 2.69
CA GLU A 158 10.64 -30.81 3.58
C GLU A 158 9.79 -30.10 4.65
N LYS A 159 10.25 -28.95 5.12
CA LYS A 159 9.53 -28.09 6.08
C LYS A 159 9.54 -26.67 5.57
N TRP A 160 8.36 -26.10 5.40
CA TRP A 160 8.24 -24.80 4.78
C TRP A 160 7.04 -24.00 5.31
N VAL A 161 7.16 -22.68 5.17
CA VAL A 161 6.08 -21.71 5.34
C VAL A 161 6.20 -20.68 4.21
N GLU A 162 5.10 -20.38 3.54
CA GLU A 162 5.03 -19.47 2.39
C GLU A 162 3.99 -18.38 2.65
N LEU A 163 4.40 -17.12 2.54
CA LEU A 163 3.47 -16.00 2.50
C LEU A 163 2.86 -15.88 1.10
N ARG A 164 1.53 -15.85 1.00
CA ARG A 164 0.79 -15.68 -0.26
C ARG A 164 -0.02 -14.40 -0.19
N ALA A 165 0.35 -13.44 -1.04
CA ALA A 165 -0.38 -12.20 -1.20
C ALA A 165 -1.06 -12.18 -2.57
N THR A 166 -2.37 -11.98 -2.60
CA THR A 166 -3.14 -11.74 -3.83
C THR A 166 -3.62 -10.30 -3.82
N VAL A 167 -3.25 -9.52 -4.84
CA VAL A 167 -3.64 -8.12 -4.96
C VAL A 167 -4.38 -7.93 -6.28
N ALA A 168 -5.56 -7.32 -6.21
CA ALA A 168 -6.40 -7.09 -7.37
C ALA A 168 -6.89 -5.64 -7.42
N TYR A 169 -6.57 -4.94 -8.50
CA TYR A 169 -7.08 -3.60 -8.77
C TYR A 169 -8.44 -3.71 -9.47
N THR A 170 -9.48 -3.04 -8.97
CA THR A 170 -10.82 -3.10 -9.56
C THR A 170 -10.95 -2.29 -10.84
N SER A 171 -10.20 -1.18 -10.98
CA SER A 171 -10.16 -0.39 -12.21
C SER A 171 -8.97 0.57 -12.25
N ALA A 172 -8.52 0.94 -13.45
CA ALA A 172 -7.46 1.95 -13.63
C ALA A 172 -7.92 3.39 -13.31
N THR A 173 -9.23 3.62 -13.19
CA THR A 173 -9.82 4.98 -13.19
C THR A 173 -10.95 5.21 -12.21
N SER A 174 -11.49 4.18 -11.56
CA SER A 174 -12.59 4.34 -10.61
C SER A 174 -12.09 4.37 -9.18
N GLU A 175 -12.75 5.17 -8.35
CA GLU A 175 -12.56 5.27 -6.91
C GLU A 175 -13.01 3.99 -6.16
N GLN A 176 -13.14 2.86 -6.86
CA GLN A 176 -13.56 1.60 -6.25
C GLN A 176 -12.38 0.92 -5.56
N TRP A 177 -12.71 0.24 -4.46
CA TRP A 177 -11.81 -0.47 -3.57
C TRP A 177 -10.92 -1.44 -4.32
N SER A 178 -9.65 -1.50 -3.96
CA SER A 178 -8.76 -2.58 -4.40
C SER A 178 -8.80 -3.70 -3.37
N ALA A 179 -8.66 -4.94 -3.82
CA ALA A 179 -8.88 -6.09 -2.98
C ALA A 179 -7.57 -6.82 -2.69
N VAL A 180 -7.39 -7.24 -1.43
CA VAL A 180 -6.20 -7.94 -0.96
C VAL A 180 -6.59 -9.22 -0.21
N GLU A 181 -5.92 -10.31 -0.54
CA GLU A 181 -5.87 -11.51 0.30
C GLU A 181 -4.44 -11.69 0.78
N LEU A 182 -4.29 -11.92 2.08
CA LEU A 182 -3.05 -12.36 2.67
C LEU A 182 -3.30 -13.71 3.33
N GLU A 183 -2.60 -14.73 2.86
CA GLU A 183 -2.62 -16.08 3.39
C GLU A 183 -1.20 -16.49 3.77
N VAL A 184 -1.05 -17.22 4.86
CA VAL A 184 0.18 -17.94 5.16
C VAL A 184 -0.10 -19.42 4.95
N ALA A 185 0.64 -20.04 4.03
CA ALA A 185 0.57 -21.47 3.78
C ALA A 185 1.75 -22.16 4.47
N GLN A 186 1.59 -23.43 4.83
CA GLN A 186 2.65 -24.24 5.42
C GLN A 186 2.60 -25.67 4.92
N ASP A 187 3.66 -26.42 5.23
CA ASP A 187 3.71 -27.86 5.04
C ASP A 187 2.51 -28.57 5.71
N SER A 188 1.88 -29.52 5.01
CA SER A 188 0.65 -30.18 5.47
C SER A 188 0.83 -31.00 6.73
N ASP A 189 2.05 -31.48 7.01
CA ASP A 189 2.36 -32.25 8.21
C ASP A 189 2.79 -31.33 9.38
N SER A 190 2.87 -30.02 9.15
CA SER A 190 3.18 -29.03 10.17
C SER A 190 1.95 -28.69 11.02
N ASN A 191 2.16 -28.62 12.34
CA ASN A 191 1.18 -28.11 13.31
C ASN A 191 1.67 -26.79 13.91
N MET A 192 2.24 -25.92 13.07
CA MET A 192 2.56 -24.55 13.49
C MET A 192 1.28 -23.72 13.53
N ASP A 193 1.15 -22.90 14.57
CA ASP A 193 0.16 -21.83 14.64
C ASP A 193 0.63 -20.70 13.71
N LEU A 194 -0.21 -20.36 12.73
CA LEU A 194 0.10 -19.39 11.69
C LEU A 194 -0.44 -18.01 12.05
N PRO A 195 0.29 -16.93 11.72
CA PRO A 195 -0.19 -15.58 11.98
C PRO A 195 -1.37 -15.25 11.06
N TYR A 196 -2.28 -14.45 11.59
CA TYR A 196 -3.42 -13.89 10.89
C TYR A 196 -3.07 -12.53 10.28
N ASP A 197 -3.94 -12.03 9.41
CA ASP A 197 -3.83 -10.70 8.79
C ASP A 197 -3.73 -9.56 9.82
N SER A 198 -4.39 -9.68 10.98
CA SER A 198 -4.25 -8.74 12.10
C SER A 198 -2.82 -8.62 12.63
N ASP A 199 -2.07 -9.72 12.65
CA ASP A 199 -0.72 -9.74 13.22
C ASP A 199 0.27 -9.00 12.32
N PHE A 200 0.02 -9.01 11.00
CA PHE A 200 0.74 -8.17 10.03
C PHE A 200 0.35 -6.70 10.16
N ALA A 201 -0.93 -6.41 10.40
CA ALA A 201 -1.41 -5.04 10.60
C ALA A 201 -0.74 -4.36 11.80
N GLU A 202 -0.49 -5.10 12.90
CA GLU A 202 0.27 -4.63 14.07
C GLU A 202 1.72 -4.23 13.75
N LEU A 203 2.28 -4.73 12.64
CA LEU A 203 3.60 -4.36 12.14
C LEU A 203 3.54 -3.22 11.11
N GLY A 204 2.36 -2.64 10.87
CA GLY A 204 2.12 -1.62 9.85
C GLY A 204 2.03 -2.19 8.42
N ILE A 205 1.86 -3.49 8.27
CA ILE A 205 1.68 -4.18 6.99
C ILE A 205 0.18 -4.35 6.76
N THR A 206 -0.43 -3.41 6.04
CA THR A 206 -1.89 -3.35 5.81
C THR A 206 -2.25 -3.55 4.34
N ALA A 207 -3.52 -3.81 4.05
CA ALA A 207 -4.02 -3.94 2.69
C ALA A 207 -3.79 -2.68 1.84
N GLU A 208 -3.86 -1.47 2.41
CA GLU A 208 -3.55 -0.22 1.70
C GLU A 208 -2.11 -0.21 1.20
N ARG A 209 -1.17 -0.67 2.03
CA ARG A 209 0.24 -0.77 1.65
C ARG A 209 0.47 -1.83 0.58
N PHE A 210 -0.29 -2.92 0.58
CA PHE A 210 -0.26 -3.90 -0.51
C PHE A 210 -0.77 -3.30 -1.82
N ILE A 211 -1.78 -2.44 -1.76
CA ILE A 211 -2.32 -1.78 -2.96
C ILE A 211 -1.33 -0.75 -3.51
N GLU A 212 -0.72 0.07 -2.65
CA GLU A 212 0.23 1.12 -3.03
C GLU A 212 1.56 0.57 -3.53
N THR A 213 2.14 -0.39 -2.82
CA THR A 213 3.50 -0.92 -3.06
C THR A 213 3.55 -2.44 -2.88
N PRO A 214 2.87 -3.23 -3.75
CA PRO A 214 2.68 -4.67 -3.53
C PRO A 214 3.99 -5.46 -3.39
N VAL A 215 4.99 -5.14 -4.21
CA VAL A 215 6.31 -5.79 -4.19
C VAL A 215 7.03 -5.56 -2.85
N ASP A 216 7.19 -4.30 -2.45
CA ASP A 216 7.88 -3.93 -1.21
C ASP A 216 7.15 -4.47 0.02
N THR A 217 5.82 -4.35 0.04
CA THR A 217 4.99 -4.80 1.16
C THR A 217 5.01 -6.32 1.30
N THR A 218 4.98 -7.07 0.19
CA THR A 218 5.14 -8.54 0.19
C THR A 218 6.51 -8.94 0.73
N GLY A 219 7.58 -8.27 0.30
CA GLY A 219 8.92 -8.55 0.80
C GLY A 219 9.05 -8.30 2.31
N GLN A 220 8.51 -7.18 2.80
CA GLN A 220 8.49 -6.86 4.23
C GLN A 220 7.69 -7.87 5.04
N ALA A 221 6.51 -8.28 4.56
CA ALA A 221 5.70 -9.31 5.18
C ALA A 221 6.42 -10.66 5.24
N ALA A 222 7.12 -11.06 4.17
CA ALA A 222 7.87 -12.30 4.13
C ALA A 222 9.03 -12.29 5.16
N ILE A 223 9.73 -11.16 5.30
CA ILE A 223 10.81 -10.99 6.30
C ILE A 223 10.26 -10.92 7.73
N ALA A 224 9.05 -10.40 7.92
CA ALA A 224 8.39 -10.35 9.22
C ALA A 224 7.88 -11.73 9.69
N LEU A 225 7.60 -12.64 8.75
CA LEU A 225 6.97 -13.92 9.04
C LEU A 225 7.70 -14.78 10.10
N PRO A 226 9.05 -14.95 10.07
CA PRO A 226 9.75 -15.70 11.12
C PRO A 226 9.62 -15.07 12.51
N LEU A 227 9.53 -13.74 12.58
CA LEU A 227 9.32 -13.02 13.84
C LEU A 227 7.92 -13.31 14.39
N LEU A 228 6.89 -13.21 13.55
CA LEU A 228 5.50 -13.50 13.93
C LEU A 228 5.33 -14.95 14.40
N LEU A 229 5.88 -15.91 13.65
CA LEU A 229 5.87 -17.32 14.04
C LEU A 229 6.63 -17.59 15.36
N THR A 230 7.64 -16.77 15.68
CA THR A 230 8.32 -16.85 16.96
C THR A 230 7.46 -16.31 18.11
N GLN A 231 6.66 -15.25 17.87
CA GLN A 231 5.76 -14.66 18.86
C GLN A 231 4.61 -15.62 19.22
N GLU A 232 4.07 -16.33 18.23
CA GLU A 232 3.06 -17.37 18.42
C GLU A 232 3.64 -18.67 19.04
N GLY A 233 4.96 -18.76 19.19
CA GLY A 233 5.63 -19.92 19.77
C GLY A 233 5.78 -21.10 18.80
N SER A 234 5.38 -20.95 17.54
CA SER A 234 5.57 -21.92 16.45
C SER A 234 7.04 -22.14 16.11
N LEU A 235 7.86 -21.10 16.27
CA LEU A 235 9.32 -21.18 16.15
C LEU A 235 10.01 -20.94 17.50
N PRO A 236 11.17 -21.57 17.76
CA PRO A 236 11.88 -21.36 19.00
C PRO A 236 12.34 -19.90 19.11
N ALA A 237 12.05 -19.27 20.26
CA ALA A 237 12.54 -17.93 20.56
C ALA A 237 14.05 -17.85 20.36
N ARG A 238 14.51 -16.78 19.70
CA ARG A 238 15.94 -16.49 19.57
C ARG A 238 16.54 -16.51 20.97
N ALA A 239 17.45 -17.44 21.21
CA ALA A 239 18.29 -17.36 22.39
C ALA A 239 18.95 -15.99 22.31
N ALA A 240 18.59 -15.09 23.23
CA ALA A 240 19.24 -13.81 23.35
C ALA A 240 20.73 -14.13 23.30
N GLU A 241 21.43 -13.60 22.29
CA GLU A 241 22.88 -13.78 22.18
C GLU A 241 23.39 -13.46 23.56
N SER A 242 23.82 -14.51 24.27
CA SER A 242 24.31 -14.36 25.62
C SER A 242 25.56 -13.55 25.37
N ARG A 243 25.44 -12.23 25.58
CA ARG A 243 26.55 -11.31 25.65
C ARG A 243 27.42 -11.88 26.75
N THR A 244 28.30 -12.80 26.34
CA THR A 244 29.40 -13.32 27.12
C THR A 244 30.52 -12.28 27.08
N GLU A 245 30.11 -11.02 27.14
CA GLU A 245 30.91 -9.89 27.50
C GLU A 245 30.27 -9.44 28.81
N THR A 246 30.81 -9.95 29.91
CA THR A 246 30.97 -9.16 31.13
C THR A 246 31.82 -7.94 30.79
N ARG A 247 31.38 -7.12 29.84
CA ARG A 247 31.78 -5.73 29.76
C ARG A 247 31.04 -5.14 30.94
N ALA A 248 31.74 -5.06 32.08
CA ALA A 248 31.35 -4.20 33.18
C ALA A 248 30.78 -2.95 32.53
N ALA A 249 29.47 -2.71 32.72
CA ALA A 249 28.74 -1.66 32.03
C ALA A 249 29.61 -0.42 32.05
N GLU A 250 30.26 -0.15 30.91
CA GLU A 250 31.12 1.02 30.79
C GLU A 250 30.11 2.15 30.98
N PRO A 251 30.20 2.90 32.09
CA PRO A 251 29.16 3.84 32.46
C PRO A 251 28.93 4.66 31.22
N LEU A 252 27.69 4.61 30.71
CA LEU A 252 27.26 5.34 29.53
C LEU A 252 27.99 6.67 29.59
N PRO A 253 28.80 7.03 28.58
CA PRO A 253 29.51 8.30 28.63
C PRO A 253 28.45 9.30 29.04
N SER A 254 28.65 9.95 30.20
CA SER A 254 27.75 11.01 30.66
C SER A 254 27.40 11.77 29.42
N ALA A 255 26.11 11.88 29.10
CA ALA A 255 25.66 12.55 27.90
C ALA A 255 26.12 14.01 28.05
N ASP A 256 27.38 14.22 27.72
CA ASP A 256 28.06 15.48 27.74
C ASP A 256 27.37 16.13 26.56
N THR A 257 26.46 17.01 26.94
CA THR A 257 25.77 17.96 26.11
C THR A 257 26.81 18.88 25.48
N GLY A 258 27.66 18.30 24.61
CA GLY A 258 28.61 18.96 23.74
C GLY A 258 27.84 19.66 22.63
N ILE A 259 27.04 20.65 23.02
CA ILE A 259 26.48 21.76 22.25
C ILE A 259 26.24 21.45 20.74
N PRO A 260 25.17 20.72 20.37
CA PRO A 260 24.55 20.80 19.05
C PRO A 260 23.12 21.39 19.10
N GLY A 261 22.67 21.88 20.27
CA GLY A 261 21.28 22.31 20.49
C GLY A 261 20.94 23.71 19.95
N LEU A 262 21.86 24.67 20.01
CA LEU A 262 21.57 26.06 19.64
C LEU A 262 21.21 26.20 18.15
N TRP A 263 21.88 25.46 17.28
CA TRP A 263 21.62 25.52 15.84
C TRP A 263 20.24 24.95 15.48
N ARG A 264 19.80 23.88 16.17
CA ARG A 264 18.48 23.30 15.97
C ARG A 264 17.37 24.24 16.43
N TRP A 265 17.56 24.96 17.54
CA TRP A 265 16.63 26.00 17.99
C TRP A 265 16.57 27.20 17.04
N VAL A 266 17.72 27.63 16.50
CA VAL A 266 17.76 28.70 15.48
C VAL A 266 16.98 28.27 14.24
N TRP A 267 17.16 27.05 13.74
CA TRP A 267 16.40 26.55 12.60
C TRP A 267 14.90 26.49 12.88
N LEU A 268 14.48 26.03 14.06
CA LEU A 268 13.05 26.01 14.43
C LEU A 268 12.44 27.42 14.51
N VAL A 269 13.18 28.39 15.06
CA VAL A 269 12.73 29.79 15.13
C VAL A 269 12.62 30.40 13.73
N VAL A 270 13.61 30.18 12.87
CA VAL A 270 13.59 30.66 11.47
C VAL A 270 12.42 30.07 10.71
N LEU A 271 12.21 28.75 10.82
CA LEU A 271 11.12 28.05 10.13
C LEU A 271 9.76 28.56 10.61
N GLY A 272 9.58 28.76 11.93
CA GLY A 272 8.37 29.36 12.49
C GLY A 272 8.09 30.78 11.99
N ILE A 273 9.11 31.63 11.88
CA ILE A 273 8.96 33.01 11.35
C ILE A 273 8.52 32.98 9.89
N VAL A 274 9.12 32.10 9.07
CA VAL A 274 8.78 31.97 7.65
C VAL A 274 7.33 31.51 7.46
N THR A 275 6.86 30.54 8.25
CA THR A 275 5.46 30.07 8.18
C THR A 275 4.47 31.18 8.51
N VAL A 276 4.72 31.96 9.57
CA VAL A 276 3.86 33.08 9.97
C VAL A 276 3.82 34.16 8.89
N LEU A 277 4.97 34.52 8.30
CA LEU A 277 5.04 35.47 7.19
C LEU A 277 4.26 35.00 5.96
N GLY A 278 4.34 33.71 5.62
CA GLY A 278 3.58 33.12 4.52
C GLY A 278 2.07 33.26 4.70
N ILE A 279 1.57 32.99 5.91
CA ILE A 279 0.14 33.13 6.24
C ILE A 279 -0.32 34.59 6.14
N VAL A 280 0.46 35.54 6.67
CA VAL A 280 0.13 36.98 6.62
C VAL A 280 0.12 37.49 5.18
N LEU A 281 1.11 37.12 4.36
CA LEU A 281 1.15 37.54 2.96
C LEU A 281 0.03 36.89 2.13
N GLY A 282 -0.27 35.61 2.37
CA GLY A 282 -1.38 34.91 1.71
C GLY A 282 -2.74 35.53 2.02
N THR A 283 -3.00 35.89 3.27
CA THR A 283 -4.27 36.54 3.67
C THR A 283 -4.42 37.93 3.07
N ILE A 284 -3.35 38.74 3.01
CA ILE A 284 -3.37 40.06 2.35
C ILE A 284 -3.59 39.92 0.84
N GLY A 285 -2.99 38.92 0.19
CA GLY A 285 -3.20 38.62 -1.23
C GLY A 285 -4.65 38.30 -1.56
N LEU A 286 -5.29 37.47 -0.74
CA LEU A 286 -6.69 37.05 -0.92
C LEU A 286 -7.67 38.22 -0.75
N VAL A 287 -7.43 39.12 0.20
CA VAL A 287 -8.28 40.30 0.43
C VAL A 287 -8.12 41.35 -0.69
N ARG A 288 -6.91 41.53 -1.22
CA ARG A 288 -6.70 42.42 -2.38
C ARG A 288 -7.39 41.93 -3.65
N GLN A 289 -7.45 40.62 -3.89
CA GLN A 289 -8.20 40.06 -5.02
C GLN A 289 -9.71 40.31 -4.90
N ARG A 290 -10.27 40.34 -3.68
CA ARG A 290 -11.69 40.69 -3.46
C ARG A 290 -11.98 42.19 -3.50
N GLY A 291 -11.00 43.05 -3.26
CA GLY A 291 -11.17 44.51 -3.20
C GLY A 291 -11.01 45.26 -4.54
N GLY A 292 -10.45 44.62 -5.57
CA GLY A 292 -10.14 45.28 -6.86
C GLY A 292 -11.23 45.21 -7.93
N GLY A 293 -12.34 44.50 -7.70
CA GLY A 293 -13.40 44.25 -8.68
C GLY A 293 -14.55 45.26 -8.70
N GLY A 294 -14.30 46.50 -8.26
CA GLY A 294 -15.28 47.60 -8.32
C GLY A 294 -15.09 48.42 -9.59
N SER A 295 -15.63 47.94 -10.71
CA SER A 295 -15.86 48.76 -11.90
C SER A 295 -17.26 48.45 -12.39
N ASP A 296 -18.18 49.35 -12.07
CA ASP A 296 -19.58 49.36 -12.46
C ASP A 296 -19.74 49.18 -13.98
N GLY A 297 -20.29 48.02 -14.36
CA GLY A 297 -20.86 47.78 -15.68
C GLY A 297 -22.30 47.30 -15.52
N PRO A 298 -23.28 47.85 -16.27
CA PRO A 298 -24.69 47.52 -16.09
C PRO A 298 -25.00 46.05 -16.42
N PRO A 299 -26.07 45.47 -15.86
CA PRO A 299 -26.40 44.05 -15.98
C PRO A 299 -26.77 43.69 -17.43
N SER A 300 -25.90 42.91 -18.07
CA SER A 300 -26.22 42.18 -19.30
C SER A 300 -27.25 41.08 -18.98
N GLY A 301 -28.23 40.93 -19.86
CA GLY A 301 -29.47 40.18 -19.67
C GLY A 301 -29.35 38.67 -19.38
N PRO A 302 -30.50 38.00 -19.23
CA PRO A 302 -30.57 36.56 -18.95
C PRO A 302 -29.93 35.76 -20.09
N PRO A 303 -29.32 34.59 -19.80
CA PRO A 303 -28.73 33.74 -20.83
C PRO A 303 -29.82 33.30 -21.80
N GLU A 304 -29.60 33.55 -23.09
CA GLU A 304 -30.34 32.93 -24.18
C GLU A 304 -30.36 31.42 -23.96
N GLN A 305 -31.57 30.88 -23.82
CA GLN A 305 -31.83 29.45 -23.96
C GLN A 305 -31.40 29.03 -25.36
N GLY A 306 -30.28 28.33 -25.45
CA GLY A 306 -29.92 27.60 -26.65
C GLY A 306 -31.01 26.58 -27.01
N PRO A 307 -31.21 26.29 -28.31
CA PRO A 307 -32.20 25.33 -28.76
C PRO A 307 -31.96 23.95 -28.14
N PRO A 308 -33.02 23.14 -27.93
CA PRO A 308 -32.92 21.84 -27.29
C PRO A 308 -31.91 20.95 -28.03
N PRO A 309 -31.06 20.18 -27.32
CA PRO A 309 -30.24 19.16 -27.97
C PRO A 309 -31.16 18.18 -28.69
N GLY A 310 -31.03 18.19 -30.02
CA GLY A 310 -31.75 17.32 -30.91
C GLY A 310 -31.49 15.85 -30.58
N GLN A 311 -32.58 15.10 -30.67
CA GLN A 311 -32.64 13.65 -30.76
C GLN A 311 -31.43 13.06 -31.49
N ALA A 312 -30.76 12.10 -30.84
CA ALA A 312 -29.77 11.26 -31.49
C ALA A 312 -30.42 10.52 -32.68
N PRO A 313 -29.76 10.49 -33.87
CA PRO A 313 -30.21 9.66 -34.98
C PRO A 313 -30.00 8.16 -34.67
N PRO A 314 -30.80 7.26 -35.30
CA PRO A 314 -30.73 5.83 -35.07
C PRO A 314 -29.36 5.23 -35.48
N PRO A 315 -28.91 4.15 -34.82
CA PRO A 315 -27.64 3.50 -35.14
C PRO A 315 -27.78 2.77 -36.48
N GLY A 316 -27.12 3.30 -37.51
CA GLY A 316 -27.07 2.65 -38.80
C GLY A 316 -26.23 3.45 -39.78
N GLN A 317 -25.16 2.82 -40.24
CA GLN A 317 -24.24 3.25 -41.31
C GLN A 317 -23.06 4.12 -40.86
N GLN A 318 -22.02 3.44 -40.36
CA GLN A 318 -20.65 3.97 -40.46
C GLN A 318 -20.23 4.00 -41.94
N PRO A 319 -19.78 5.15 -42.47
CA PRO A 319 -19.10 5.20 -43.75
C PRO A 319 -17.72 4.50 -43.67
N PRO A 320 -17.24 3.89 -44.76
CA PRO A 320 -15.99 3.14 -44.77
C PRO A 320 -14.80 4.05 -44.45
N GLN A 321 -14.00 3.67 -43.45
CA GLN A 321 -12.74 4.34 -43.14
C GLN A 321 -11.77 4.23 -44.32
N PRO A 322 -11.09 5.32 -44.72
CA PRO A 322 -10.02 5.26 -45.70
C PRO A 322 -8.82 4.46 -45.15
N PRO A 323 -8.15 3.65 -45.99
CA PRO A 323 -7.01 2.85 -45.55
C PRO A 323 -5.82 3.75 -45.16
N PRO A 324 -4.99 3.31 -44.19
CA PRO A 324 -3.81 4.06 -43.78
C PRO A 324 -2.80 4.18 -44.94
N PRO A 325 -2.19 5.36 -45.14
CA PRO A 325 -1.17 5.54 -46.17
C PRO A 325 0.10 4.78 -45.78
N GLY A 326 0.45 3.73 -46.55
CA GLY A 326 1.77 3.09 -46.43
C GLY A 326 1.86 1.59 -46.69
N GLN A 327 0.77 0.87 -46.96
CA GLN A 327 0.86 -0.57 -47.24
C GLN A 327 1.00 -0.85 -48.74
N SER A 328 2.22 -1.15 -49.17
CA SER A 328 2.52 -1.73 -50.47
C SER A 328 1.92 -3.15 -50.56
N PRO A 329 1.20 -3.51 -51.64
CA PRO A 329 0.65 -4.84 -51.80
C PRO A 329 1.77 -5.87 -52.04
N GLY A 330 1.89 -6.84 -51.13
CA GLY A 330 2.80 -7.98 -51.25
C GLY A 330 2.37 -8.98 -52.34
N PRO A 331 3.30 -9.81 -52.84
CA PRO A 331 3.06 -10.73 -53.96
C PRO A 331 2.13 -11.89 -53.57
N ARG A 332 1.06 -12.08 -54.35
CA ARG A 332 0.18 -13.26 -54.30
C ARG A 332 0.87 -14.46 -54.93
N TRP A 333 1.01 -15.55 -54.17
CA TRP A 333 1.41 -16.85 -54.70
C TRP A 333 0.18 -17.64 -55.19
N PRO A 334 0.29 -18.40 -56.29
CA PRO A 334 -0.80 -19.23 -56.80
C PRO A 334 -0.98 -20.51 -55.97
N PRO A 335 -2.21 -21.06 -55.90
CA PRO A 335 -2.48 -22.32 -55.21
C PRO A 335 -1.83 -23.49 -55.96
N GLN A 336 -1.17 -24.37 -55.21
CA GLN A 336 -0.75 -25.69 -55.71
C GLN A 336 -1.96 -26.62 -55.77
N GLN A 337 -2.02 -27.40 -56.85
CA GLN A 337 -2.97 -28.49 -57.06
C GLN A 337 -2.48 -29.76 -56.37
#